data_AF-A0A370PDW2-F1
#
_entry.id   AF-A0A370PDW2-F1
#
_cell.length_a   1.000
_cell.length_b   1.000
_cell.length_c   1.000
_cell.angle_alpha   90.00
_cell.angle_beta   90.00
_cell.angle_gamma   90.00
#
_symmetry.space_group_name_H-M   'P 1'
#
loop_
_entity.id
_entity.type
_entity.pdbx_description
1 polymer ?
#
loop_
_entity_poly.entity_id
_entity_poly.type
_entity_poly.pdbx_seq_one_letter_code
_entity_poly.pdbx_strand_id
1 'polypeptide(L)'
;MYHVRRNYDFYYHTQKLPVETVTFYGRSELMELSNTRRLEAIQLLEAYGNDTRNLPKDNENCHDWTVKALGLLEAAKLAPIGTEKYWKRLIGKGPISIGRQLIEDGKPWVRKSIMQPARELPADATFGRTEESRPIGRLDLQNYAHLMGGVKKK
;
A
#
# COMPACT_ATOMS: atom_id res chain seq x y z
N MET A 1 -9.71 -10.56 17.71
CA MET A 1 -10.00 -11.31 16.48
C MET A 1 -10.45 -10.29 15.44
N TYR A 2 -9.59 -9.91 14.48
CA TYR A 2 -9.94 -8.88 13.50
C TYR A 2 -10.65 -9.55 12.32
N HIS A 3 -11.96 -9.32 12.19
CA HIS A 3 -12.73 -9.71 11.03
C HIS A 3 -12.44 -8.71 9.91
N VAL A 4 -11.53 -9.04 9.00
CA VAL A 4 -11.45 -8.32 7.72
C VAL A 4 -12.61 -8.81 6.86
N ARG A 5 -13.75 -8.10 6.93
CA ARG A 5 -14.85 -8.33 5.99
C ARG A 5 -14.36 -7.98 4.59
N ARG A 6 -14.60 -8.85 3.62
CA ARG A 6 -14.45 -8.55 2.20
C ARG A 6 -15.50 -7.49 1.87
N ASN A 7 -15.08 -6.23 1.86
CA ASN A 7 -15.95 -5.06 1.82
C ASN A 7 -16.41 -4.77 0.38
N TYR A 8 -17.57 -5.31 -0.01
CA TYR A 8 -18.28 -4.90 -1.23
C TYR A 8 -18.95 -3.51 -1.10
N ASP A 9 -18.90 -2.92 0.10
CA ASP A 9 -19.62 -1.69 0.43
C ASP A 9 -18.79 -0.42 0.22
N PHE A 10 -17.51 -0.55 -0.15
CA PHE A 10 -16.60 0.59 -0.35
C PHE A 10 -16.32 0.81 -1.84
N TYR A 11 -16.56 2.03 -2.29
CA TYR A 11 -16.34 2.46 -3.67
C TYR A 11 -15.14 3.40 -3.71
N TYR A 12 -14.05 2.93 -4.31
CA TYR A 12 -12.83 3.73 -4.47
C TYR A 12 -12.96 4.71 -5.63
N HIS A 13 -12.54 5.95 -5.41
CA HIS A 13 -12.53 6.97 -6.45
C HIS A 13 -11.31 6.75 -7.37
N THR A 14 -11.54 6.61 -8.68
CA THR A 14 -10.48 6.41 -9.69
C THR A 14 -9.69 7.69 -10.01
N GLN A 15 -9.69 8.68 -9.12
CA GLN A 15 -9.04 9.95 -9.36
C GLN A 15 -7.52 9.81 -9.40
N LYS A 16 -6.86 10.56 -10.30
CA LYS A 16 -5.41 10.65 -10.33
C LYS A 16 -4.95 11.45 -9.11
N LEU A 17 -4.38 10.76 -8.13
CA LEU A 17 -3.76 11.39 -6.98
C LEU A 17 -2.31 11.77 -7.27
N PRO A 18 -1.80 12.86 -6.68
CA PRO A 18 -0.36 13.13 -6.70
C PRO A 18 0.38 11.97 -6.05
N VAL A 19 1.55 11.63 -6.61
CA VAL A 19 2.43 10.58 -6.07
C VAL A 19 2.95 10.92 -4.66
N GLU A 20 3.03 12.20 -4.34
CA GLU A 20 3.50 12.69 -3.04
C GLU A 20 2.31 12.92 -2.09
N THR A 21 2.40 12.34 -0.89
CA THR A 21 1.43 12.53 0.20
C THR A 21 2.14 13.05 1.45
N VAL A 22 1.38 13.45 2.47
CA VAL A 22 1.97 13.90 3.75
C VAL A 22 2.86 12.83 4.40
N THR A 23 2.52 11.56 4.24
CA THR A 23 3.28 10.40 4.76
C THR A 23 4.36 9.88 3.81
N PHE A 24 4.51 10.48 2.62
CA PHE A 24 5.55 10.13 1.66
C PHE A 24 6.93 10.51 2.19
N TYR A 25 7.87 9.57 2.20
CA TYR A 25 9.26 9.82 2.61
C TYR A 25 10.20 10.08 1.43
N GLY A 26 9.88 9.50 0.27
CA GLY A 26 10.66 9.59 -0.94
C GLY A 26 10.33 8.43 -1.88
N ARG A 27 10.89 8.48 -3.09
CA ARG A 27 10.74 7.45 -4.12
C ARG A 27 12.08 7.07 -4.72
N SER A 28 12.12 5.86 -5.28
CA SER A 28 13.18 5.42 -6.17
C SER A 28 12.63 5.28 -7.58
N GLU A 29 13.31 5.90 -8.54
CA GLU A 29 12.94 5.82 -9.96
C GLU A 29 13.76 4.69 -10.58
N LEU A 30 13.09 3.60 -10.97
CA LEU A 30 13.76 2.38 -11.43
C LEU A 30 14.35 2.53 -12.83
N MET A 31 13.58 3.11 -13.75
CA MET A 31 13.99 3.44 -15.11
C MET A 31 12.98 4.35 -15.78
N GLU A 32 13.41 5.04 -16.83
CA GLU A 32 12.50 5.74 -17.75
C GLU A 32 11.95 4.79 -18.81
N LEU A 33 10.66 4.89 -19.08
CA LEU A 33 9.96 4.10 -20.10
C LEU A 33 9.38 5.01 -21.17
N SER A 34 9.45 4.57 -22.43
CA SER A 34 8.69 5.18 -23.52
C SER A 34 7.19 5.03 -23.27
N ASN A 35 6.38 5.86 -23.94
CA ASN A 35 4.92 5.84 -23.76
C ASN A 35 4.32 4.43 -23.99
N THR A 36 4.77 3.73 -25.04
CA THR A 36 4.31 2.36 -25.33
C THR A 36 4.67 1.39 -24.21
N ARG A 37 5.91 1.41 -23.73
CA ARG A 37 6.36 0.55 -22.63
C ARG A 37 5.67 0.90 -21.30
N ARG A 38 5.32 2.16 -21.10
CA ARG A 38 4.54 2.59 -19.93
C ARG A 38 3.13 2.01 -19.95
N LEU A 39 2.46 2.01 -21.11
CA LEU A 39 1.15 1.38 -21.26
C LEU A 39 1.23 -0.13 -21.00
N GLU A 40 2.26 -0.78 -21.53
CA GLU A 40 2.54 -2.20 -21.27
C GLU A 40 2.72 -2.48 -19.77
N ALA A 41 3.51 -1.66 -19.06
CA ALA A 41 3.70 -1.77 -17.62
C ALA A 41 2.39 -1.58 -16.84
N ILE A 42 1.55 -0.62 -17.24
CA ILE A 42 0.24 -0.38 -16.62
C ILE A 42 -0.65 -1.60 -16.78
N GLN A 43 -0.81 -2.12 -17.99
CA GLN A 43 -1.64 -3.30 -18.26
C GLN A 43 -1.17 -4.53 -17.48
N LEU A 44 0.16 -4.70 -17.41
CA LEU A 44 0.77 -5.82 -16.70
C LEU A 44 0.53 -5.73 -15.17
N LEU A 45 0.69 -4.54 -14.58
CA LEU A 45 0.42 -4.30 -13.17
C LEU A 45 -1.07 -4.39 -12.83
N GLU A 46 -1.94 -3.93 -13.73
CA GLU A 46 -3.39 -4.03 -13.57
C GLU A 46 -3.85 -5.50 -13.59
N ALA A 47 -3.36 -6.30 -14.55
CA ALA A 47 -3.62 -7.73 -14.60
C ALA A 47 -3.09 -8.44 -13.33
N TYR A 48 -1.89 -8.08 -12.87
CA TYR A 48 -1.32 -8.62 -11.64
C TYR A 48 -2.16 -8.28 -10.40
N GLY A 49 -2.62 -7.03 -10.27
CA GLY A 49 -3.42 -6.58 -9.15
C GLY A 49 -4.85 -7.10 -9.11
N ASN A 50 -5.44 -7.37 -10.27
CA ASN A 50 -6.78 -7.92 -10.38
C ASN A 50 -6.82 -9.46 -10.20
N ASP A 51 -5.69 -10.14 -10.31
CA ASP A 51 -5.61 -11.58 -10.10
C ASP A 51 -5.52 -11.91 -8.59
N THR A 52 -6.63 -12.42 -8.05
CA THR A 52 -6.73 -12.81 -6.63
C THR A 52 -5.71 -13.85 -6.19
N ARG A 53 -5.10 -14.61 -7.11
CA ARG A 53 -4.04 -15.58 -6.79
C ARG A 53 -2.74 -14.89 -6.34
N ASN A 54 -2.56 -13.63 -6.71
CA ASN A 54 -1.41 -12.81 -6.36
C ASN A 54 -1.55 -12.13 -5.00
N LEU A 55 -2.72 -12.21 -4.35
CA LEU A 55 -2.88 -11.66 -3.00
C LEU A 55 -1.87 -12.31 -2.04
N PRO A 56 -1.33 -11.55 -1.06
CA PRO A 56 -0.41 -12.10 -0.06
C PRO A 56 -1.00 -13.33 0.63
N LYS A 57 -0.20 -14.38 0.80
CA LYS A 57 -0.58 -15.61 1.51
C LYS A 57 0.21 -15.76 2.80
N ASP A 58 -0.41 -16.40 3.79
CA ASP A 58 0.22 -16.74 5.07
C ASP A 58 0.87 -15.54 5.77
N ASN A 59 2.21 -15.52 5.81
CA ASN A 59 3.02 -14.47 6.45
C ASN A 59 3.50 -13.39 5.48
N GLU A 60 3.05 -13.41 4.22
CA GLU A 60 3.38 -12.37 3.25
C GLU A 60 2.64 -11.08 3.58
N ASN A 61 3.35 -9.96 3.47
CA ASN A 61 2.79 -8.63 3.68
C ASN A 61 2.72 -7.85 2.36
N CYS A 62 2.32 -6.58 2.45
CA CYS A 62 2.21 -5.69 1.29
C CYS A 62 3.56 -5.43 0.59
N HIS A 63 4.70 -5.51 1.30
CA HIS A 63 6.01 -5.40 0.68
C HIS A 63 6.31 -6.63 -0.18
N ASP A 64 6.01 -7.85 0.29
CA ASP A 64 6.18 -9.08 -0.50
C ASP A 64 5.39 -9.00 -1.82
N TRP A 65 4.14 -8.57 -1.73
CA TRP A 65 3.28 -8.37 -2.89
C TRP A 65 3.85 -7.36 -3.89
N THR A 66 4.37 -6.24 -3.38
CA THR A 66 4.98 -5.18 -4.19
C THR A 66 6.26 -5.66 -4.86
N VAL A 67 7.11 -6.39 -4.14
CA VAL A 67 8.37 -6.94 -4.68
C VAL A 67 8.10 -7.95 -5.79
N LYS A 68 7.08 -8.81 -5.64
CA LYS A 68 6.65 -9.72 -6.71
C LYS A 68 6.18 -8.96 -7.97
N ALA A 69 5.45 -7.86 -7.80
CA ALA A 69 5.08 -6.99 -8.93
C ALA A 69 6.31 -6.40 -9.63
N LEU A 70 7.36 -6.05 -8.89
CA LEU A 70 8.63 -5.62 -9.48
C LEU A 70 9.34 -6.74 -10.24
N GLY A 71 9.28 -7.98 -9.75
CA GLY A 71 9.80 -9.16 -10.47
C GLY A 71 9.06 -9.45 -11.78
N LEU A 72 7.75 -9.23 -11.80
CA LEU A 72 6.93 -9.29 -13.02
C LEU A 72 7.38 -8.24 -14.06
N LEU A 73 7.62 -6.99 -13.63
CA LEU A 73 8.15 -5.94 -14.49
C LEU A 73 9.56 -6.28 -14.99
N GLU A 74 10.43 -6.82 -14.13
CA GLU A 74 11.76 -7.28 -14.48
C GLU A 74 11.72 -8.39 -15.56
N ALA A 75 10.86 -9.39 -15.39
CA ALA A 75 10.68 -10.48 -16.35
C ALA A 75 10.20 -9.97 -17.73
N ALA A 76 9.37 -8.92 -17.75
CA ALA A 76 8.94 -8.22 -18.97
C ALA A 76 9.98 -7.21 -19.51
N LYS A 77 11.16 -7.11 -18.89
CA LYS A 77 12.21 -6.12 -19.21
C LYS A 77 11.75 -4.67 -19.04
N LEU A 78 10.72 -4.44 -18.22
CA LEU A 78 10.17 -3.14 -17.84
C LEU A 78 10.76 -2.60 -16.54
N ALA A 79 11.66 -3.37 -15.92
CA ALA A 79 12.56 -2.94 -14.86
C ALA A 79 13.97 -3.52 -15.10
N PRO A 80 15.04 -2.91 -14.55
CA PRO A 80 16.39 -3.46 -14.65
C PRO A 80 16.51 -4.87 -14.04
N ILE A 81 17.43 -5.68 -14.57
CA ILE A 81 17.75 -7.00 -14.03
C ILE A 81 18.29 -6.86 -12.59
N GLY A 82 17.83 -7.72 -11.69
CA GLY A 82 18.13 -7.75 -10.27
C GLY A 82 17.23 -6.86 -9.41
N THR A 83 16.18 -6.25 -9.99
CA THR A 83 15.23 -5.39 -9.26
C THR A 83 14.53 -6.17 -8.15
N GLU A 84 13.90 -7.30 -8.46
CA GLU A 84 13.18 -8.10 -7.45
C GLU A 84 14.12 -8.51 -6.31
N LYS A 85 15.27 -9.10 -6.67
CA LYS A 85 16.27 -9.56 -5.72
C LYS A 85 16.76 -8.45 -4.81
N TYR A 86 16.98 -7.25 -5.37
CA TYR A 86 17.40 -6.09 -4.60
C TYR A 86 16.35 -5.70 -3.56
N TRP A 87 15.10 -5.48 -4.00
CA TRP A 87 14.01 -5.02 -3.14
C TRP A 87 13.57 -6.06 -2.11
N LYS A 88 13.70 -7.36 -2.43
CA LYS A 88 13.43 -8.45 -1.47
C LYS A 88 14.29 -8.36 -0.21
N ARG A 89 15.53 -7.87 -0.30
CA ARG A 89 16.42 -7.66 0.85
C ARG A 89 16.04 -6.47 1.73
N LEU A 90 15.09 -5.66 1.27
CA LEU A 90 14.62 -4.46 1.97
C LEU A 90 13.25 -4.66 2.62
N ILE A 91 12.64 -5.84 2.47
CA ILE A 91 11.39 -6.20 3.14
C ILE A 91 11.58 -6.09 4.67
N GLY A 92 10.57 -5.56 5.36
CA GLY A 92 10.61 -5.28 6.79
C GLY A 92 11.40 -4.02 7.20
N LYS A 93 12.15 -3.38 6.30
CA LYS A 93 12.84 -2.10 6.62
C LYS A 93 11.86 -0.93 6.55
N GLY A 94 12.06 0.05 7.44
CA GLY A 94 11.32 1.30 7.42
C GLY A 94 11.76 2.23 6.26
N PRO A 95 10.90 3.18 5.84
CA PRO A 95 11.14 4.01 4.64
C PRO A 95 12.41 4.86 4.73
N ILE A 96 12.75 5.37 5.92
CA ILE A 96 14.00 6.13 6.14
C ILE A 96 15.23 5.23 5.94
N SER A 97 15.19 3.99 6.45
CA SER A 97 16.27 3.03 6.32
C SER A 97 16.43 2.57 4.87
N ILE A 98 15.33 2.35 4.15
CA ILE A 98 15.33 2.04 2.72
C ILE A 98 15.97 3.18 1.92
N GLY A 99 15.53 4.42 2.16
CA GLY A 99 16.09 5.59 1.48
C GLY A 99 17.59 5.75 1.71
N ARG A 100 18.06 5.54 2.95
CA ARG A 100 19.49 5.56 3.27
C ARG A 100 20.25 4.46 2.51
N GLN A 101 19.76 3.23 2.53
CA GLN A 101 20.40 2.11 1.83
C GLN A 101 20.50 2.36 0.32
N LEU A 102 19.44 2.91 -0.30
CA LEU A 102 19.45 3.25 -1.72
C LEU A 102 20.56 4.26 -2.05
N ILE A 103 20.73 5.29 -1.20
CA ILE A 103 21.81 6.28 -1.37
C ILE A 103 23.18 5.63 -1.20
N GLU A 104 23.37 4.80 -0.16
CA GLU A 104 24.62 4.08 0.10
C GLU A 104 24.99 3.13 -1.05
N ASP A 105 23.99 2.49 -1.65
CA ASP A 105 24.15 1.57 -2.78
C ASP A 105 24.27 2.30 -4.14
N GLY A 106 24.34 3.65 -4.13
CA GLY A 106 24.47 4.48 -5.33
C GLY A 106 23.22 4.50 -6.23
N LYS A 107 22.05 4.17 -5.68
CA LYS A 107 20.78 4.12 -6.40
C LYS A 107 20.00 5.44 -6.27
N PRO A 108 19.17 5.78 -7.27
CA PRO A 108 18.39 7.02 -7.25
C PRO A 108 17.39 7.02 -6.09
N TRP A 109 17.45 8.09 -5.29
CA TRP A 109 16.49 8.40 -4.23
C TRP A 109 16.06 9.85 -4.32
N VAL A 110 14.80 10.06 -4.66
CA VAL A 110 14.17 11.38 -4.67
C VAL A 110 13.50 11.57 -3.32
N ARG A 111 14.03 12.48 -2.50
CA ARG A 111 13.43 12.86 -1.21
C ARG A 111 12.09 13.55 -1.46
N LYS A 112 11.15 13.38 -0.53
CA LYS A 112 9.89 14.12 -0.49
C LYS A 112 10.17 15.63 -0.64
N SER A 113 9.42 16.32 -1.49
CA SER A 113 9.38 17.77 -1.48
C SER A 113 8.76 18.26 -0.15
N ILE A 114 9.03 19.50 0.27
CA ILE A 114 8.36 20.09 1.44
C ILE A 114 6.90 20.39 1.04
N MET A 115 6.06 19.36 1.03
CA MET A 115 4.64 19.48 0.77
C MET A 115 3.94 19.92 2.06
N GLN A 116 3.31 21.09 2.02
CA GLN A 116 2.35 21.47 3.06
C GLN A 116 1.19 20.47 3.05
N PRO A 117 0.61 20.13 4.21
CA PRO A 117 -0.55 19.24 4.24
C PRO A 117 -1.63 19.80 3.32
N ALA A 118 -2.07 18.99 2.35
CA ALA A 118 -3.18 19.37 1.50
C ALA A 118 -4.40 19.65 2.39
N ARG A 119 -5.00 20.82 2.19
CA ARG A 119 -6.32 21.18 2.73
C ARG A 119 -7.27 20.01 2.43
N GLU A 120 -7.95 19.52 3.45
CA GLU A 120 -8.85 18.33 3.46
C GLU A 120 -9.20 17.80 2.06
N LEU A 121 -8.46 16.78 1.62
CA LEU A 121 -8.81 16.08 0.39
C LEU A 121 -10.03 15.18 0.67
N PRO A 122 -10.93 15.00 -0.32
CA PRO A 122 -12.03 14.06 -0.19
C PRO A 122 -11.48 12.64 0.07
N ALA A 123 -12.25 11.84 0.82
CA ALA A 123 -11.92 10.45 1.09
C ALA A 123 -11.62 9.68 -0.21
N ASP A 124 -10.66 8.77 -0.15
CA ASP A 124 -10.25 7.91 -1.27
C ASP A 124 -11.28 6.84 -1.61
N ALA A 125 -12.17 6.53 -0.68
CA ALA A 125 -13.34 5.69 -0.87
C ALA A 125 -14.57 6.25 -0.14
N THR A 126 -15.75 5.96 -0.69
CA THR A 126 -17.04 6.22 -0.07
C THR A 126 -17.73 4.90 0.28
N PHE A 127 -18.38 4.86 1.43
CA PHE A 127 -19.20 3.71 1.85
C PHE A 127 -20.61 3.87 1.30
N GLY A 128 -21.17 2.80 0.71
CA GLY A 128 -22.58 2.67 0.35
C GLY A 128 -23.11 3.79 -0.54
N ARG A 129 -23.14 3.59 -1.86
CA ARG A 129 -23.76 4.58 -2.77
C ARG A 129 -25.28 4.74 -2.58
N THR A 130 -25.95 3.81 -1.89
CA THR A 130 -27.41 3.64 -1.93
C THR A 130 -28.09 3.29 -0.59
N GLU A 131 -27.37 2.97 0.48
CA GLU A 131 -28.01 2.72 1.79
C GLU A 131 -28.00 3.98 2.65
N GLU A 132 -29.17 4.38 3.16
CA GLU A 132 -29.27 5.42 4.19
C GLU A 132 -28.31 5.08 5.34
N SER A 133 -27.51 6.07 5.75
CA SER A 133 -26.55 5.98 6.86
C SER A 133 -27.16 5.25 8.04
N ARG A 134 -26.74 4.01 8.30
CA ARG A 134 -27.16 3.30 9.51
C ARG A 134 -26.54 4.01 10.71
N PRO A 135 -27.32 4.29 11.77
CA PRO A 135 -26.78 4.95 12.95
C PRO A 135 -25.62 4.10 13.49
N ILE A 136 -24.46 4.75 13.67
CA ILE A 136 -23.29 4.14 14.28
C ILE A 136 -23.69 3.81 15.73
N GLY A 137 -24.12 2.57 15.96
CA GLY A 137 -24.41 2.07 17.29
C GLY A 137 -23.15 2.25 18.14
N ARG A 138 -23.24 3.06 19.21
CA ARG A 138 -22.15 3.13 20.20
C ARG A 138 -21.92 1.72 20.73
N LEU A 139 -20.66 1.30 20.74
CA LEU A 139 -20.27 0.05 21.36
C LEU A 139 -20.69 0.11 22.83
N ASP A 140 -21.68 -0.69 23.20
CA ASP A 140 -22.08 -0.81 24.60
C ASP A 140 -20.98 -1.55 25.36
N LEU A 141 -20.16 -0.76 26.07
CA LEU A 141 -19.03 -1.25 26.84
C LEU A 141 -19.45 -2.20 27.98
N GLN A 142 -20.72 -2.21 28.39
CA GLN A 142 -21.20 -3.15 29.41
C GLN A 142 -21.20 -4.60 28.89
N ASN A 143 -21.51 -4.81 27.61
CA ASN A 143 -21.52 -6.14 27.00
C ASN A 143 -20.12 -6.77 26.90
N TYR A 144 -19.07 -5.98 27.09
CA TYR A 144 -17.66 -6.43 26.98
C TYR A 144 -16.91 -6.30 28.31
N ALA A 145 -17.60 -5.97 29.42
CA ALA A 145 -16.99 -5.82 30.74
C ALA A 145 -16.27 -7.11 31.20
N HIS A 146 -16.76 -8.28 30.79
CA HIS A 146 -16.17 -9.58 31.09
C HIS A 146 -14.78 -9.82 30.43
N LEU A 147 -14.43 -9.03 29.41
CA LEU A 147 -13.12 -9.08 28.73
C LEU A 147 -12.07 -8.17 29.39
N MET A 148 -12.50 -7.21 30.22
CA MET A 148 -11.64 -6.26 30.93
C MET A 148 -11.29 -6.84 32.31
N GLY A 149 -10.39 -7.81 32.29
CA GLY A 149 -9.98 -8.67 33.42
C GLY A 149 -10.03 -8.05 34.81
N GLY A 150 -10.78 -8.71 35.70
CA GLY A 150 -10.81 -8.41 37.12
C GLY A 150 -9.44 -8.56 37.76
N VAL A 151 -8.97 -7.48 38.39
CA VAL A 151 -7.89 -7.52 39.38
C VAL A 151 -8.40 -8.35 40.56
N LYS A 152 -7.87 -9.57 40.73
CA LYS A 152 -8.00 -10.31 41.99
C LYS A 152 -7.29 -9.51 43.08
N LYS A 153 -8.06 -8.85 43.95
CA LYS A 153 -7.54 -8.35 45.22
C LYS A 153 -7.30 -9.56 46.15
N LYS A 154 -6.09 -9.63 46.69
CA LYS A 154 -5.68 -10.52 47.78
C LYS A 154 -6.53 -10.27 49.02
#